data_AF-A0A7S4MF24-F1
#
_entry.id   AF-A0A7S4MF24-F1
#
_cell.length_a   1.000
_cell.length_b   1.000
_cell.length_c   1.000
_cell.angle_alpha   90.00
_cell.angle_beta   90.00
_cell.angle_gamma   90.00
#
_symmetry.space_group_name_H-M   'P 1'
#
loop_
_entity.id
_entity.type
_entity.pdbx_description
1 polymer ?
#
loop_
_entity_poly.entity_id
_entity_poly.type
_entity_poly.pdbx_seq_one_letter_code
_entity_poly.pdbx_strand_id
1 'polypeptide(L)'
;WMSRGRATSLPAAESSHLDVERYFTRSNPTVNAILFDKRFRLLCAIIDCDPEVNFGGDPVLQKHIIKLSQAHGTFQALLRFLFVREIEQTHEPCTLFRGASIATALFASHFHTHENHYIRRLTLPLISAIVSSERSWKINPDLETDKDITEQNVEDIKILTTVFLDRIFDNERPLPVSLNSNMSFISEQIKKKFGNEVEDVIPSFYFLRFLCPVIVTPERFEILSSPPGTRRGLILVTKILQRLASKEMFTEDKESYMCDFNVILRSYAGRFKRFSKLLTDASTELPKFSFPNSSDDKESISFFENMIKKHLPQIKEKLQGEEDILTFLEENFAEKTSAPHVTLDPDNVNKSENNQTTKSGLFDKARKRMFRKSQVLQFRASADIPVSIDSSEVPSGNNSGQLVVLKELLREESRSRQQMEADLHAACDRLEQLKAKEAQCKCNLNP
;
A
#
# COMPACT_ATOMS: atom_id res chain seq x y z
N TRP A 1 56.41 30.27 25.34
CA TRP A 1 55.64 30.74 26.50
C TRP A 1 54.18 30.37 26.29
N MET A 2 53.58 29.78 27.31
CA MET A 2 52.21 29.29 27.35
C MET A 2 51.19 30.43 27.20
N SER A 3 50.10 30.22 26.46
CA SER A 3 48.75 30.54 26.96
C SER A 3 47.64 30.01 26.04
N ARG A 4 46.60 29.46 26.68
CA ARG A 4 45.41 28.83 26.10
C ARG A 4 44.47 29.88 25.49
N GLY A 5 43.94 29.61 24.29
CA GLY A 5 42.84 30.36 23.66
C GLY A 5 41.94 29.41 22.88
N ARG A 6 40.63 29.45 23.18
CA ARG A 6 39.57 28.52 22.76
C ARG A 6 39.48 28.34 21.24
N ALA A 7 39.52 27.10 20.78
CA ALA A 7 39.02 26.73 19.45
C ALA A 7 37.48 26.80 19.47
N THR A 8 36.93 27.86 18.88
CA THR A 8 35.53 27.86 18.43
C THR A 8 35.45 27.05 17.15
N SER A 9 35.00 25.81 17.27
CA SER A 9 34.67 24.93 16.14
C SER A 9 33.56 25.58 15.30
N LEU A 10 33.80 25.68 13.98
CA LEU A 10 32.73 25.91 13.01
C LEU A 10 31.64 24.84 13.18
N PRO A 11 30.34 25.16 12.98
CA PRO A 11 29.30 24.16 13.02
C PRO A 11 29.50 23.21 11.85
N ALA A 12 29.80 21.95 12.17
CA ALA A 12 29.74 20.86 11.22
C ALA A 12 28.34 20.87 10.59
N ALA A 13 28.29 20.87 9.26
CA ALA A 13 27.06 20.61 8.52
C ALA A 13 26.45 19.32 9.08
N GLU A 14 25.28 19.43 9.72
CA GLU A 14 24.54 18.31 10.27
C GLU A 14 24.21 17.35 9.12
N SER A 15 25.00 16.29 8.98
CA SER A 15 24.51 15.06 8.39
C SER A 15 23.22 14.73 9.14
N SER A 16 22.10 14.62 8.43
CA SER A 16 20.78 14.27 8.95
C SER A 16 20.73 12.82 9.44
N HIS A 17 21.62 12.48 10.37
CA HIS A 17 21.62 11.24 11.10
C HIS A 17 20.52 11.38 12.17
N LEU A 18 19.39 10.70 11.93
CA LEU A 18 18.27 10.72 12.84
C LEU A 18 18.73 10.19 14.20
N ASP A 19 18.56 11.01 15.23
CA ASP A 19 18.76 10.58 16.61
C ASP A 19 17.54 9.72 17.00
N VAL A 20 17.65 8.41 16.75
CA VAL A 20 16.64 7.39 17.06
C VAL A 20 16.19 7.51 18.52
N GLU A 21 17.12 7.84 19.42
CA GLU A 21 16.84 8.03 20.84
C GLU A 21 15.94 9.26 21.08
N ARG A 22 16.15 10.35 20.33
CA ARG A 22 15.28 11.56 20.34
C ARG A 22 13.93 11.41 19.66
N TYR A 23 13.77 10.47 18.73
CA TYR A 23 12.47 10.19 18.12
C TYR A 23 11.56 9.47 19.11
N PHE A 24 12.07 8.43 19.76
CA PHE A 24 11.35 7.66 20.78
C PHE A 24 11.20 8.38 22.13
N THR A 25 11.94 9.45 22.42
CA THR A 25 11.64 10.35 23.57
C THR A 25 10.40 11.20 23.35
N ARG A 26 10.05 11.51 22.10
CA ARG A 26 8.99 12.49 21.74
C ARG A 26 7.68 11.84 21.30
N SER A 27 7.72 10.60 20.80
CA SER A 27 6.52 9.90 20.32
C SER A 27 5.58 9.49 21.45
N ASN A 28 4.27 9.59 21.19
CA ASN A 28 3.24 9.17 22.12
C ASN A 28 3.43 7.69 22.56
N PRO A 29 3.33 7.36 23.86
CA PRO A 29 3.47 6.01 24.40
C PRO A 29 2.54 4.96 23.75
N THR A 30 1.29 5.35 23.44
CA THR A 30 0.31 4.53 22.74
C THR A 30 0.80 4.17 21.33
N VAL A 31 1.40 5.12 20.61
CA VAL A 31 1.99 4.88 19.30
C VAL A 31 3.11 3.86 19.38
N ASN A 32 4.00 3.99 20.38
CA ASN A 32 5.09 3.05 20.59
C ASN A 32 4.57 1.63 20.86
N ALA A 33 3.55 1.48 21.69
CA ALA A 33 2.94 0.18 22.00
C ALA A 33 2.21 -0.46 20.80
N ILE A 34 1.61 0.35 19.93
CA ILE A 34 0.85 -0.11 18.76
C ILE A 34 1.78 -0.46 17.59
N LEU A 35 2.74 0.41 17.25
CA LEU A 35 3.48 0.33 15.99
C LEU A 35 4.92 -0.18 16.09
N PHE A 36 5.54 -0.13 17.27
CA PHE A 36 6.95 -0.47 17.44
C PHE A 36 7.17 -1.77 18.22
N ASP A 37 6.09 -2.48 18.56
CA ASP A 37 6.16 -3.88 18.95
C ASP A 37 6.46 -4.76 17.72
N LYS A 38 7.47 -5.62 17.81
CA LYS A 38 7.94 -6.46 16.69
C LYS A 38 6.86 -7.37 16.10
N ARG A 39 5.86 -7.73 16.91
CA ARG A 39 4.77 -8.64 16.54
C ARG A 39 3.43 -7.90 16.46
N PHE A 40 3.43 -6.57 16.54
CA PHE A 40 2.22 -5.74 16.54
C PHE A 40 1.13 -6.27 17.49
N ARG A 41 1.52 -6.82 18.65
CA ARG A 41 0.63 -7.59 19.54
C ARG A 41 -0.61 -6.80 19.95
N LEU A 42 -0.41 -5.57 20.45
CA LEU A 42 -1.51 -4.70 20.86
C LEU A 42 -2.41 -4.33 19.68
N LEU A 43 -1.82 -3.98 18.53
CA LEU A 43 -2.58 -3.65 17.33
C LEU A 43 -3.41 -4.84 16.83
N CYS A 44 -2.84 -6.05 16.84
CA CYS A 44 -3.55 -7.28 16.52
C CYS A 44 -4.74 -7.50 17.46
N ALA A 45 -4.54 -7.35 18.77
CA ALA A 45 -5.62 -7.49 19.74
C ALA A 45 -6.75 -6.47 19.50
N ILE A 46 -6.41 -5.23 19.14
CA ILE A 46 -7.40 -4.20 18.77
C ILE A 46 -8.16 -4.59 17.50
N ILE A 47 -7.45 -5.02 16.44
CA ILE A 47 -8.04 -5.48 15.18
C ILE A 47 -8.98 -6.67 15.43
N ASP A 48 -8.56 -7.61 16.26
CA ASP A 48 -9.33 -8.82 16.56
C ASP A 48 -10.55 -8.57 17.46
N CYS A 49 -10.71 -7.35 17.97
CA CYS A 49 -11.91 -6.89 18.68
C CYS A 49 -12.92 -6.19 17.75
N ASP A 50 -12.56 -5.90 16.50
CA ASP A 50 -13.46 -5.34 15.50
C ASP A 50 -14.50 -6.39 15.06
N PRO A 51 -15.81 -6.13 15.22
CA PRO A 51 -16.86 -7.04 14.74
C PRO A 51 -16.79 -7.34 13.24
N GLU A 52 -16.24 -6.41 12.44
CA GLU A 52 -16.14 -6.54 10.98
C GLU A 52 -14.80 -7.15 10.51
N VAL A 53 -13.95 -7.62 11.42
CA VAL A 53 -12.59 -8.12 11.09
C VAL A 53 -12.60 -9.22 10.02
N ASN A 54 -13.61 -10.09 10.04
CA ASN A 54 -13.79 -11.17 9.06
C ASN A 54 -14.32 -10.69 7.69
N PHE A 55 -14.62 -9.40 7.56
CA PHE A 55 -15.12 -8.75 6.36
C PHE A 55 -14.21 -7.60 5.90
N GLY A 56 -12.93 -7.61 6.33
CA GLY A 56 -11.95 -6.58 6.01
C GLY A 56 -11.75 -5.52 7.09
N GLY A 57 -12.55 -5.56 8.15
CA GLY A 57 -12.58 -4.59 9.23
C GLY A 57 -13.33 -3.31 8.89
N ASP A 58 -13.70 -2.55 9.92
CA ASP A 58 -14.35 -1.24 9.80
C ASP A 58 -13.47 -0.28 8.97
N PRO A 59 -14.03 0.37 7.92
CA PRO A 59 -13.31 1.36 7.12
C PRO A 59 -12.68 2.50 7.93
N VAL A 60 -13.26 2.87 9.08
CA VAL A 60 -12.70 3.90 9.97
C VAL A 60 -11.44 3.39 10.67
N LEU A 61 -11.47 2.15 11.18
CA LEU A 61 -10.29 1.47 11.71
C LEU A 61 -9.19 1.37 10.66
N GLN A 62 -9.52 0.91 9.44
CA GLN A 62 -8.55 0.82 8.34
C GLN A 62 -7.86 2.16 8.06
N LYS A 63 -8.64 3.25 7.96
CA LYS A 63 -8.14 4.61 7.73
C LYS A 63 -7.13 5.03 8.81
N HIS A 64 -7.45 4.81 10.08
CA HIS A 64 -6.56 5.20 11.19
C HIS A 64 -5.31 4.32 11.29
N ILE A 65 -5.40 3.02 10.96
CA ILE A 65 -4.23 2.15 10.82
C ILE A 65 -3.28 2.69 9.75
N ILE A 66 -3.81 2.99 8.56
CA ILE A 66 -3.01 3.50 7.44
C ILE A 66 -2.38 4.84 7.81
N LYS A 67 -3.19 5.83 8.24
CA LYS A 67 -2.70 7.16 8.63
C LYS A 67 -1.58 7.09 9.66
N LEU A 68 -1.81 6.37 10.77
CA LEU A 68 -0.84 6.32 11.87
C LEU A 68 0.44 5.61 11.41
N SER A 69 0.34 4.40 10.85
CA SER A 69 1.52 3.65 10.44
C SER A 69 2.31 4.32 9.31
N GLN A 70 1.66 5.09 8.43
CA GLN A 70 2.34 5.90 7.42
C GLN A 70 3.08 7.09 8.02
N ALA A 71 2.43 7.82 8.93
CA ALA A 71 3.06 8.93 9.64
C ALA A 71 4.36 8.47 10.34
N HIS A 72 4.40 7.23 10.82
CA HIS A 72 5.55 6.64 11.51
C HIS A 72 6.47 5.80 10.60
N GLY A 73 6.22 5.70 9.30
CA GLY A 73 7.03 4.91 8.36
C GLY A 73 6.97 3.38 8.55
N THR A 74 6.02 2.87 9.34
CA THR A 74 5.89 1.44 9.69
C THR A 74 4.88 0.69 8.84
N PHE A 75 4.09 1.37 8.00
CA PHE A 75 3.00 0.76 7.22
C PHE A 75 3.44 -0.49 6.43
N GLN A 76 4.58 -0.42 5.75
CA GLN A 76 5.11 -1.54 4.95
C GLN A 76 5.41 -2.76 5.81
N ALA A 77 6.03 -2.56 6.99
CA ALA A 77 6.33 -3.63 7.93
C ALA A 77 5.04 -4.24 8.51
N LEU A 78 4.08 -3.39 8.87
CA LEU A 78 2.77 -3.82 9.37
C LEU A 78 2.01 -4.63 8.32
N LEU A 79 1.93 -4.14 7.09
CA LEU A 79 1.20 -4.81 6.01
C LEU A 79 1.77 -6.21 5.74
N ARG A 80 3.10 -6.30 5.64
CA ARG A 80 3.81 -7.59 5.46
C ARG A 80 3.58 -8.54 6.63
N PHE A 81 3.60 -8.02 7.86
CA PHE A 81 3.29 -8.82 9.05
C PHE A 81 1.86 -9.40 9.00
N LEU A 82 0.87 -8.59 8.64
CA LEU A 82 -0.53 -9.03 8.54
C LEU A 82 -0.71 -10.09 7.44
N PHE A 83 -0.02 -9.95 6.31
CA PHE A 83 -0.01 -10.97 5.27
C PHE A 83 0.64 -12.29 5.72
N VAL A 84 1.77 -12.23 6.44
CA VAL A 84 2.39 -13.43 7.03
C VAL A 84 1.41 -14.12 7.98
N ARG A 85 0.78 -13.35 8.88
CA ARG A 85 -0.22 -13.87 9.81
C ARG A 85 -1.38 -14.56 9.08
N GLU A 86 -1.92 -13.96 8.01
CA GLU A 86 -3.00 -14.57 7.22
C GLU A 86 -2.54 -15.85 6.49
N ILE A 87 -1.33 -15.82 5.92
CA ILE A 87 -0.72 -17.00 5.30
C ILE A 87 -0.59 -18.12 6.32
N GLU A 88 -0.06 -17.85 7.52
CA GLU A 88 0.11 -18.82 8.61
C GLU A 88 -1.22 -19.41 9.09
N GLN A 89 -2.29 -18.62 9.11
CA GLN A 89 -3.63 -19.06 9.52
C GLN A 89 -4.39 -19.84 8.43
N THR A 90 -4.00 -19.71 7.16
CA THR A 90 -4.69 -20.39 6.05
C THR A 90 -4.27 -21.85 5.94
N HIS A 91 -5.21 -22.78 5.95
CA HIS A 91 -4.90 -24.22 5.79
C HIS A 91 -4.82 -24.65 4.32
N GLU A 92 -5.71 -24.12 3.50
CA GLU A 92 -5.88 -24.55 2.11
C GLU A 92 -5.45 -23.42 1.16
N PRO A 93 -4.42 -23.61 0.31
CA PRO A 93 -3.91 -22.54 -0.55
C PRO A 93 -4.96 -21.93 -1.48
N CYS A 94 -5.92 -22.73 -1.95
CA CYS A 94 -6.96 -22.24 -2.86
C CYS A 94 -7.96 -21.27 -2.19
N THR A 95 -7.92 -21.13 -0.85
CA THR A 95 -8.74 -20.16 -0.10
C THR A 95 -7.99 -18.89 0.28
N LEU A 96 -6.66 -18.88 0.13
CA LEU A 96 -5.80 -17.78 0.52
C LEU A 96 -6.17 -16.49 -0.23
N PHE A 97 -6.38 -15.39 0.52
CA PHE A 97 -6.76 -14.06 0.02
C PHE A 97 -8.06 -14.02 -0.80
N ARG A 98 -8.89 -15.07 -0.78
CA ARG A 98 -10.22 -15.05 -1.42
C ARG A 98 -11.28 -14.39 -0.57
N GLY A 99 -11.12 -14.38 0.76
CA GLY A 99 -11.96 -13.67 1.72
C GLY A 99 -11.56 -12.22 1.93
N ALA A 100 -12.44 -11.41 2.53
CA ALA A 100 -12.12 -10.04 2.92
C ALA A 100 -11.40 -10.08 4.29
N SER A 101 -10.09 -9.91 4.28
CA SER A 101 -9.26 -9.85 5.48
C SER A 101 -8.77 -8.42 5.72
N ILE A 102 -8.38 -8.10 6.95
CA ILE A 102 -7.77 -6.80 7.25
C ILE A 102 -6.50 -6.54 6.41
N ALA A 103 -5.68 -7.58 6.13
CA ALA A 103 -4.47 -7.42 5.33
C ALA A 103 -4.82 -7.03 3.88
N THR A 104 -5.78 -7.76 3.28
CA THR A 104 -6.22 -7.49 1.90
C THR A 104 -6.98 -6.16 1.77
N ALA A 105 -7.71 -5.75 2.82
CA ALA A 105 -8.40 -4.46 2.88
C ALA A 105 -7.43 -3.28 3.01
N LEU A 106 -6.46 -3.35 3.94
CA LEU A 106 -5.41 -2.34 4.09
C LEU A 106 -4.55 -2.23 2.83
N PHE A 107 -4.22 -3.36 2.20
CA PHE A 107 -3.54 -3.40 0.92
C PHE A 107 -4.32 -2.62 -0.14
N ALA A 108 -5.61 -2.95 -0.34
CA ALA A 108 -6.45 -2.29 -1.35
C ALA A 108 -6.55 -0.79 -1.08
N SER A 109 -6.96 -0.41 0.13
CA SER A 109 -7.12 0.99 0.54
C SER A 109 -5.83 1.80 0.36
N HIS A 110 -4.68 1.26 0.77
CA HIS A 110 -3.40 1.94 0.60
C HIS A 110 -3.02 2.11 -0.88
N PHE A 111 -2.93 1.00 -1.63
CA PHE A 111 -2.38 1.05 -2.98
C PHE A 111 -3.34 1.73 -3.97
N HIS A 112 -4.66 1.68 -3.76
CA HIS A 112 -5.61 2.43 -4.59
C HIS A 112 -5.50 3.94 -4.42
N THR A 113 -5.16 4.41 -3.23
CA THR A 113 -4.90 5.83 -2.96
C THR A 113 -3.51 6.26 -3.43
N HIS A 114 -2.46 5.50 -3.10
CA HIS A 114 -1.08 5.92 -3.32
C HIS A 114 -0.61 5.70 -4.76
N GLU A 115 -1.09 4.63 -5.40
CA GLU A 115 -0.75 4.31 -6.79
C GLU A 115 -1.86 4.74 -7.76
N ASN A 116 -2.71 5.69 -7.35
CA ASN A 116 -3.85 6.14 -8.15
C ASN A 116 -3.42 6.62 -9.54
N HIS A 117 -2.26 7.30 -9.65
CA HIS A 117 -1.72 7.72 -10.94
C HIS A 117 -1.42 6.54 -11.87
N TYR A 118 -0.75 5.49 -11.36
CA TYR A 118 -0.48 4.26 -12.12
C TYR A 118 -1.79 3.58 -12.55
N ILE A 119 -2.73 3.44 -11.60
CA ILE A 119 -4.03 2.83 -11.82
C ILE A 119 -4.81 3.58 -12.91
N ARG A 120 -4.95 4.90 -12.79
CA ARG A 120 -5.65 5.75 -13.77
C ARG A 120 -5.02 5.62 -15.15
N ARG A 121 -3.70 5.73 -15.25
CA ARG A 121 -2.98 5.60 -16.52
C ARG A 121 -3.22 4.26 -17.20
N LEU A 122 -3.38 3.20 -16.40
CA LEU A 122 -3.69 1.87 -16.89
C LEU A 122 -5.15 1.73 -17.31
N THR A 123 -6.11 2.05 -16.43
CA THR A 123 -7.53 1.70 -16.57
C THR A 123 -8.39 2.74 -17.28
N LEU A 124 -8.03 4.03 -17.21
CA LEU A 124 -8.87 5.12 -17.73
C LEU A 124 -9.22 4.95 -19.22
N PRO A 125 -8.30 4.59 -20.13
CA PRO A 125 -8.66 4.43 -21.54
C PRO A 125 -9.71 3.35 -21.80
N LEU A 126 -9.62 2.21 -21.09
CA LEU A 126 -10.62 1.15 -21.17
C LEU A 126 -11.98 1.66 -20.64
N ILE A 127 -11.96 2.27 -19.46
CA ILE A 127 -13.16 2.78 -18.81
C ILE A 127 -13.84 3.84 -19.69
N SER A 128 -13.09 4.81 -20.20
CA SER A 128 -13.58 5.84 -21.11
C SER A 128 -14.18 5.24 -22.38
N ALA A 129 -13.50 4.27 -23.02
CA ALA A 129 -14.01 3.64 -24.24
C ALA A 129 -15.37 2.93 -24.03
N ILE A 130 -15.54 2.25 -22.89
CA ILE A 130 -16.79 1.55 -22.57
C ILE A 130 -17.89 2.55 -22.17
N VAL A 131 -17.56 3.55 -21.35
CA VAL A 131 -18.52 4.54 -20.84
C VAL A 131 -19.01 5.48 -21.93
N SER A 132 -18.13 6.00 -22.78
CA SER A 132 -18.50 6.91 -23.87
C SER A 132 -19.30 6.26 -24.99
N SER A 133 -19.39 4.92 -25.04
CA SER A 133 -20.18 4.24 -26.06
C SER A 133 -21.70 4.28 -25.81
N GLU A 134 -22.12 4.49 -24.56
CA GLU A 134 -23.54 4.46 -24.14
C GLU A 134 -24.31 3.17 -24.54
N ARG A 135 -23.59 2.07 -24.82
CA ARG A 135 -24.17 0.79 -25.23
C ARG A 135 -24.58 -0.09 -24.06
N SER A 136 -25.49 -1.04 -24.31
CA SER A 136 -25.98 -1.98 -23.30
C SER A 136 -24.93 -3.04 -22.89
N TRP A 137 -23.96 -3.33 -23.76
CA TRP A 137 -22.93 -4.37 -23.59
C TRP A 137 -23.49 -5.74 -23.20
N LYS A 138 -24.70 -6.05 -23.65
CA LYS A 138 -25.31 -7.35 -23.43
C LYS A 138 -24.79 -8.33 -24.47
N ILE A 139 -24.37 -9.49 -24.00
CA ILE A 139 -23.90 -10.59 -24.84
C ILE A 139 -24.60 -11.92 -24.54
N ASN A 140 -25.41 -11.96 -23.46
CA ASN A 140 -26.23 -13.12 -23.17
C ASN A 140 -27.50 -13.04 -24.03
N PRO A 141 -27.77 -14.04 -24.90
CA PRO A 141 -28.99 -14.08 -25.71
C PRO A 141 -30.30 -13.98 -24.91
N ASP A 142 -30.30 -14.37 -23.64
CA ASP A 142 -31.48 -14.24 -22.76
C ASP A 142 -31.80 -12.78 -22.39
N LEU A 143 -30.80 -11.88 -22.50
CA LEU A 143 -30.92 -10.47 -22.13
C LEU A 143 -31.02 -9.54 -23.35
N GLU A 144 -30.55 -10.01 -24.50
CA GLU A 144 -30.55 -9.30 -25.79
C GLU A 144 -30.89 -10.28 -26.91
N THR A 145 -32.03 -10.06 -27.56
CA THR A 145 -32.53 -10.99 -28.58
C THR A 145 -31.98 -10.69 -29.98
N ASP A 146 -31.46 -9.48 -30.18
CA ASP A 146 -30.80 -9.10 -31.43
C ASP A 146 -29.39 -9.72 -31.50
N LYS A 147 -29.22 -10.63 -32.45
CA LYS A 147 -27.96 -11.36 -32.65
C LYS A 147 -26.85 -10.45 -33.18
N ASP A 148 -27.17 -9.53 -34.08
CA ASP A 148 -26.17 -8.64 -34.70
C ASP A 148 -25.57 -7.72 -33.62
N ILE A 149 -26.41 -7.22 -32.70
CA ILE A 149 -25.96 -6.43 -31.54
C ILE A 149 -25.08 -7.27 -30.60
N THR A 150 -25.49 -8.51 -30.33
CA THR A 150 -24.74 -9.43 -29.45
C THR A 150 -23.38 -9.78 -30.03
N GLU A 151 -23.32 -10.14 -31.31
CA GLU A 151 -22.08 -10.46 -32.03
C GLU A 151 -21.15 -9.25 -32.08
N GLN A 152 -21.67 -8.05 -32.38
CA GLN A 152 -20.87 -6.82 -32.36
C GLN A 152 -20.33 -6.50 -30.95
N ASN A 153 -21.14 -6.68 -29.91
CA ASN A 153 -20.69 -6.48 -28.53
C ASN A 153 -19.59 -7.47 -28.14
N VAL A 154 -19.69 -8.73 -28.57
CA VAL A 154 -18.65 -9.75 -28.35
C VAL A 154 -17.34 -9.33 -29.01
N GLU A 155 -17.37 -8.93 -30.28
CA GLU A 155 -16.16 -8.52 -31.00
C GLU A 155 -15.53 -7.25 -30.39
N ASP A 156 -16.33 -6.28 -30.01
CA ASP A 156 -15.80 -5.06 -29.38
C ASP A 156 -15.22 -5.33 -27.99
N ILE A 157 -15.83 -6.22 -27.19
CA ILE A 157 -15.25 -6.65 -25.93
C ILE A 157 -13.93 -7.39 -26.17
N LYS A 158 -13.84 -8.21 -27.23
CA LYS A 158 -12.57 -8.87 -27.58
C LYS A 158 -11.48 -7.84 -27.90
N ILE A 159 -11.78 -6.85 -28.72
CA ILE A 159 -10.85 -5.77 -29.08
C ILE A 159 -10.43 -4.98 -27.84
N LEU A 160 -11.39 -4.49 -27.05
CA LEU A 160 -11.13 -3.69 -25.86
C LEU A 160 -10.31 -4.46 -24.81
N THR A 161 -10.64 -5.74 -24.60
CA THR A 161 -9.89 -6.60 -23.66
C THR A 161 -8.48 -6.86 -24.15
N THR A 162 -8.29 -7.11 -25.45
CA THR A 162 -6.97 -7.30 -26.08
C THR A 162 -6.10 -6.07 -25.91
N VAL A 163 -6.61 -4.88 -26.27
CA VAL A 163 -5.91 -3.60 -26.09
C VAL A 163 -5.57 -3.36 -24.61
N PHE A 164 -6.46 -3.71 -23.71
CA PHE A 164 -6.22 -3.54 -22.28
C PHE A 164 -5.16 -4.51 -21.73
N LEU A 165 -5.21 -5.79 -22.12
CA LEU A 165 -4.20 -6.80 -21.76
C LEU A 165 -2.83 -6.43 -22.31
N ASP A 166 -2.76 -5.90 -23.53
CA ASP A 166 -1.52 -5.37 -24.10
C ASP A 166 -0.94 -4.26 -23.24
N ARG A 167 -1.77 -3.36 -22.72
CA ARG A 167 -1.33 -2.29 -21.79
C ARG A 167 -0.91 -2.82 -20.42
N ILE A 168 -1.57 -3.84 -19.88
CA ILE A 168 -1.19 -4.44 -18.59
C ILE A 168 0.16 -5.15 -18.70
N PHE A 169 0.39 -5.85 -19.82
CA PHE A 169 1.62 -6.64 -20.05
C PHE A 169 2.68 -5.89 -20.86
N ASP A 170 2.54 -4.57 -20.95
CA ASP A 170 3.52 -3.68 -21.58
C ASP A 170 4.72 -3.48 -20.66
N ASN A 171 5.89 -3.92 -21.10
CA ASN A 171 7.13 -3.81 -20.33
C ASN A 171 7.58 -2.35 -20.13
N GLU A 172 7.09 -1.41 -20.94
CA GLU A 172 7.39 0.03 -20.79
C GLU A 172 6.58 0.70 -19.67
N ARG A 173 5.69 -0.04 -19.01
CA ARG A 173 4.85 0.41 -17.91
C ARG A 173 5.20 -0.38 -16.65
N PRO A 174 6.33 -0.05 -16.00
CA PRO A 174 6.76 -0.80 -14.82
C PRO A 174 5.71 -0.68 -13.70
N LEU A 175 5.51 -1.79 -12.99
CA LEU A 175 4.73 -1.81 -11.76
C LEU A 175 5.34 -0.86 -10.73
N PRO A 176 4.52 -0.18 -9.91
CA PRO A 176 5.04 0.59 -8.79
C PRO A 176 5.94 -0.25 -7.89
N VAL A 177 7.11 0.29 -7.52
CA VAL A 177 8.14 -0.44 -6.78
C VAL A 177 7.59 -0.96 -5.45
N SER A 178 6.83 -0.13 -4.72
CA SER A 178 6.18 -0.50 -3.46
C SER A 178 5.22 -1.68 -3.63
N LEU A 179 4.39 -1.65 -4.67
CA LEU A 179 3.43 -2.70 -4.98
C LEU A 179 4.15 -4.02 -5.31
N ASN A 180 5.13 -3.95 -6.22
CA ASN A 180 5.86 -5.12 -6.67
C ASN A 180 6.68 -5.76 -5.54
N SER A 181 7.33 -4.94 -4.70
CA SER A 181 8.08 -5.42 -3.54
C SER A 181 7.20 -6.17 -2.53
N ASN A 182 5.96 -5.69 -2.29
CA ASN A 182 5.02 -6.42 -1.45
C ASN A 182 4.56 -7.73 -2.09
N MET A 183 4.21 -7.72 -3.38
CA MET A 183 3.82 -8.94 -4.09
C MET A 183 4.92 -10.00 -4.08
N SER A 184 6.17 -9.60 -4.32
CA SER A 184 7.35 -10.47 -4.26
C SER A 184 7.56 -11.03 -2.85
N PHE A 185 7.46 -10.19 -1.82
CA PHE A 185 7.55 -10.64 -0.43
C PHE A 185 6.46 -11.66 -0.08
N ILE A 186 5.20 -11.36 -0.40
CA ILE A 186 4.06 -12.24 -0.12
C ILE A 186 4.25 -13.57 -0.87
N SER A 187 4.72 -13.53 -2.13
CA SER A 187 5.04 -14.73 -2.92
C SER A 187 6.05 -15.63 -2.22
N GLU A 188 7.12 -15.05 -1.67
CA GLU A 188 8.15 -15.80 -0.94
C GLU A 188 7.57 -16.50 0.30
N GLN A 189 6.71 -15.81 1.06
CA GLN A 189 6.06 -16.39 2.25
C GLN A 189 5.07 -17.50 1.90
N ILE A 190 4.31 -17.33 0.81
CA ILE A 190 3.44 -18.38 0.28
C ILE A 190 4.27 -19.61 -0.11
N LYS A 191 5.35 -19.43 -0.87
CA LYS A 191 6.24 -20.51 -1.31
C LYS A 191 6.87 -21.24 -0.11
N LYS A 192 7.24 -20.52 0.94
CA LYS A 192 7.76 -21.11 2.19
C LYS A 192 6.76 -22.03 2.87
N LYS A 193 5.46 -21.67 2.86
CA LYS A 193 4.43 -22.45 3.55
C LYS A 193 3.83 -23.58 2.69
N PHE A 194 3.54 -23.30 1.43
CA PHE A 194 2.75 -24.18 0.56
C PHE A 194 3.54 -24.77 -0.62
N GLY A 195 4.82 -24.42 -0.77
CA GLY A 195 5.66 -24.87 -1.88
C GLY A 195 5.45 -24.09 -3.18
N ASN A 196 6.04 -24.57 -4.26
CA ASN A 196 6.02 -23.89 -5.57
C ASN A 196 4.75 -24.17 -6.39
N GLU A 197 3.79 -24.97 -5.92
CA GLU A 197 2.60 -25.34 -6.70
C GLU A 197 1.54 -24.23 -6.75
N VAL A 198 1.73 -23.15 -6.00
CA VAL A 198 0.75 -22.08 -5.78
C VAL A 198 1.16 -20.75 -6.44
N GLU A 199 1.86 -20.83 -7.58
CA GLU A 199 2.36 -19.65 -8.33
C GLU A 199 1.24 -18.68 -8.76
N ASP A 200 0.00 -19.17 -8.88
CA ASP A 200 -1.13 -18.40 -9.38
C ASP A 200 -1.84 -17.55 -8.34
N VAL A 201 -1.52 -17.72 -7.06
CA VAL A 201 -2.17 -16.98 -5.97
C VAL A 201 -1.87 -15.48 -6.07
N ILE A 202 -0.62 -15.10 -6.32
CA ILE A 202 -0.22 -13.68 -6.38
C ILE A 202 -0.82 -12.95 -7.60
N PRO A 203 -0.72 -13.48 -8.84
CA PRO A 203 -1.42 -12.90 -9.97
C PRO A 203 -2.94 -12.84 -9.76
N SER A 204 -3.55 -13.92 -9.25
CA SER A 204 -4.98 -13.94 -8.93
C SER A 204 -5.36 -12.85 -7.94
N PHE A 205 -4.58 -12.68 -6.88
CA PHE A 205 -4.75 -11.64 -5.88
C PHE A 205 -4.61 -10.23 -6.49
N TYR A 206 -3.60 -9.99 -7.32
CA TYR A 206 -3.42 -8.72 -8.04
C TYR A 206 -4.66 -8.36 -8.88
N PHE A 207 -5.13 -9.28 -9.72
CA PHE A 207 -6.32 -9.00 -10.53
C PHE A 207 -7.57 -8.84 -9.68
N LEU A 208 -7.79 -9.72 -8.70
CA LEU A 208 -9.00 -9.74 -7.89
C LEU A 208 -9.13 -8.54 -6.94
N ARG A 209 -8.03 -8.10 -6.31
CA ARG A 209 -8.05 -7.12 -5.21
C ARG A 209 -7.42 -5.79 -5.53
N PHE A 210 -6.59 -5.72 -6.57
CA PHE A 210 -6.01 -4.47 -7.01
C PHE A 210 -6.69 -3.95 -8.28
N LEU A 211 -6.66 -4.70 -9.38
CA LEU A 211 -7.03 -4.14 -10.68
C LEU A 211 -8.55 -4.20 -10.99
N CYS A 212 -9.19 -5.35 -10.83
CA CYS A 212 -10.61 -5.54 -11.18
C CYS A 212 -11.58 -4.66 -10.37
N PRO A 213 -11.41 -4.44 -9.05
CA PRO A 213 -12.30 -3.56 -8.30
C PRO A 213 -12.38 -2.16 -8.89
N VAL A 214 -11.23 -1.64 -9.35
CA VAL A 214 -11.15 -0.33 -9.99
C VAL A 214 -11.94 -0.26 -11.29
N ILE A 215 -11.88 -1.33 -12.09
CA ILE A 215 -12.58 -1.40 -13.37
C ILE A 215 -14.09 -1.53 -13.14
N VAL A 216 -14.53 -2.33 -12.16
CA VAL A 216 -15.96 -2.56 -11.91
C VAL A 216 -16.64 -1.38 -11.24
N THR A 217 -15.97 -0.69 -10.31
CA THR A 217 -16.50 0.45 -9.56
C THR A 217 -15.60 1.68 -9.66
N PRO A 218 -15.37 2.23 -10.86
CA PRO A 218 -14.42 3.31 -11.08
C PRO A 218 -14.77 4.60 -10.31
N GLU A 219 -16.05 4.82 -10.02
CA GLU A 219 -16.52 5.94 -9.20
C GLU A 219 -16.02 5.89 -7.75
N ARG A 220 -15.79 4.68 -7.19
CA ARG A 220 -15.27 4.54 -5.82
C ARG A 220 -13.79 4.92 -5.71
N PHE A 221 -13.10 4.95 -6.84
CA PHE A 221 -11.67 5.26 -6.95
C PHE A 221 -11.43 6.62 -7.61
N GLU A 222 -12.47 7.46 -7.67
CA GLU A 222 -12.45 8.81 -8.22
C GLU A 222 -12.02 8.87 -9.69
N ILE A 223 -12.11 7.73 -10.41
CA ILE A 223 -11.83 7.68 -11.86
C ILE A 223 -12.99 8.32 -12.62
N LEU A 224 -14.21 8.06 -12.19
CA LEU A 224 -15.43 8.70 -12.67
C LEU A 224 -16.11 9.48 -11.54
N SER A 225 -16.89 10.50 -11.90
CA SER A 225 -17.67 11.30 -10.94
C SER A 225 -18.96 10.59 -10.49
N SER A 226 -19.47 9.65 -11.28
CA SER A 226 -20.71 8.93 -10.98
C SER A 226 -20.69 7.49 -11.51
N PRO A 227 -21.52 6.59 -10.95
CA PRO A 227 -21.74 5.24 -11.48
C PRO A 227 -22.06 5.23 -12.99
N PRO A 228 -21.33 4.46 -13.82
CA PRO A 228 -21.61 4.41 -15.26
C PRO A 228 -22.83 3.52 -15.56
N GLY A 229 -23.70 3.97 -16.48
CA GLY A 229 -24.80 3.16 -17.02
C GLY A 229 -24.33 1.92 -17.80
N THR A 230 -23.09 1.93 -18.27
CA THR A 230 -22.46 0.86 -19.07
C THR A 230 -21.62 -0.12 -18.24
N ARG A 231 -21.81 -0.17 -16.91
CA ARG A 231 -21.03 -1.02 -15.97
C ARG A 231 -20.95 -2.50 -16.40
N ARG A 232 -21.96 -3.00 -17.11
CA ARG A 232 -21.96 -4.37 -17.64
C ARG A 232 -20.75 -4.67 -18.54
N GLY A 233 -20.37 -3.74 -19.42
CA GLY A 233 -19.18 -3.92 -20.27
C GLY A 233 -17.91 -4.05 -19.43
N LEU A 234 -17.78 -3.22 -18.39
CA LEU A 234 -16.65 -3.28 -17.44
C LEU A 234 -16.60 -4.63 -16.72
N ILE A 235 -17.75 -5.13 -16.26
CA ILE A 235 -17.86 -6.45 -15.60
C ILE A 235 -17.40 -7.56 -16.55
N LEU A 236 -17.85 -7.57 -17.81
CA LEU A 236 -17.47 -8.59 -18.79
C LEU A 236 -15.95 -8.64 -19.00
N VAL A 237 -15.29 -7.49 -19.15
CA VAL A 237 -13.83 -7.42 -19.24
C VAL A 237 -13.18 -8.00 -17.98
N THR A 238 -13.63 -7.61 -16.78
CA THR A 238 -13.06 -8.15 -15.54
C THR A 238 -13.27 -9.66 -15.36
N LYS A 239 -14.35 -10.24 -15.87
CA LYS A 239 -14.56 -11.70 -15.87
C LYS A 239 -13.50 -12.40 -16.71
N ILE A 240 -13.15 -11.84 -17.87
CA ILE A 240 -12.09 -12.39 -18.74
C ILE A 240 -10.74 -12.30 -18.03
N LEU A 241 -10.42 -11.16 -17.41
CA LEU A 241 -9.19 -10.98 -16.63
C LEU A 241 -9.09 -11.97 -15.46
N GLN A 242 -10.18 -12.20 -14.75
CA GLN A 242 -10.23 -13.16 -13.64
C GLN A 242 -10.03 -14.60 -14.13
N ARG A 243 -10.65 -15.01 -15.25
CA ARG A 243 -10.40 -16.33 -15.84
C ARG A 243 -8.95 -16.51 -16.27
N LEU A 244 -8.36 -15.48 -16.88
CA LEU A 244 -6.94 -15.48 -17.22
C LEU A 244 -6.06 -15.67 -15.98
N ALA A 245 -6.37 -14.93 -14.90
CA ALA A 245 -5.62 -14.97 -13.65
C ALA A 245 -5.70 -16.33 -12.95
N SER A 246 -6.89 -16.95 -12.94
CA SER A 246 -7.12 -18.29 -12.41
C SER A 246 -6.67 -19.43 -13.34
N LYS A 247 -6.21 -19.11 -14.56
CA LYS A 247 -5.89 -20.08 -15.64
C LYS A 247 -7.04 -21.04 -15.98
N GLU A 248 -8.27 -20.56 -15.87
CA GLU A 248 -9.47 -21.33 -16.17
C GLU A 248 -10.07 -20.89 -17.51
N MET A 249 -10.77 -21.81 -18.18
CA MET A 249 -11.55 -21.50 -19.39
C MET A 249 -13.03 -21.38 -19.04
N PHE A 250 -13.78 -20.61 -19.83
CA PHE A 250 -15.24 -20.65 -19.78
C PHE A 250 -15.76 -21.97 -20.38
N THR A 251 -16.80 -22.52 -19.77
CA THR A 251 -17.42 -23.81 -20.14
C THR A 251 -18.86 -23.61 -20.59
N GLU A 252 -19.31 -24.40 -21.56
CA GLU A 252 -20.67 -24.32 -22.11
C GLU A 252 -21.75 -24.54 -21.04
N ASP A 253 -21.52 -25.47 -20.10
CA ASP A 253 -22.49 -25.82 -19.04
C ASP A 253 -22.75 -24.72 -18.01
N LYS A 254 -21.91 -23.68 -17.96
CA LYS A 254 -22.01 -22.60 -16.95
C LYS A 254 -22.29 -21.25 -17.57
N GLU A 255 -21.51 -20.89 -18.59
CA GLU A 255 -21.51 -19.55 -19.17
C GLU A 255 -21.20 -19.64 -20.67
N SER A 256 -22.01 -20.38 -21.43
CA SER A 256 -21.80 -20.61 -22.88
C SER A 256 -21.54 -19.32 -23.68
N TYR A 257 -22.27 -18.24 -23.39
CA TYR A 257 -22.09 -16.93 -24.03
C TYR A 257 -20.71 -16.28 -23.77
N MET A 258 -19.90 -16.78 -22.83
CA MET A 258 -18.53 -16.32 -22.58
C MET A 258 -17.46 -17.18 -23.28
N CYS A 259 -17.82 -18.32 -23.85
CA CYS A 259 -16.85 -19.26 -24.44
C CYS A 259 -16.08 -18.65 -25.62
N ASP A 260 -16.66 -17.67 -26.32
CA ASP A 260 -16.00 -16.92 -27.40
C ASP A 260 -14.74 -16.17 -26.94
N PHE A 261 -14.63 -15.84 -25.66
CA PHE A 261 -13.44 -15.16 -25.11
C PHE A 261 -12.30 -16.13 -24.76
N ASN A 262 -12.51 -17.46 -24.81
CA ASN A 262 -11.45 -18.44 -24.55
C ASN A 262 -10.27 -18.31 -25.53
N VAL A 263 -10.49 -17.75 -26.72
CA VAL A 263 -9.41 -17.42 -27.67
C VAL A 263 -8.41 -16.42 -27.09
N ILE A 264 -8.88 -15.42 -26.33
CA ILE A 264 -8.05 -14.42 -25.66
C ILE A 264 -7.27 -15.07 -24.51
N LEU A 265 -7.93 -15.94 -23.73
CA LEU A 265 -7.29 -16.63 -22.61
C LEU A 265 -6.10 -17.48 -23.10
N ARG A 266 -6.29 -18.20 -24.22
CA ARG A 266 -5.22 -18.99 -24.85
C ARG A 266 -4.11 -18.11 -25.41
N SER A 267 -4.43 -17.02 -26.12
CA SER A 267 -3.42 -16.17 -26.75
C SER A 267 -2.56 -15.40 -25.74
N TYR A 268 -3.13 -15.01 -24.59
CA TYR A 268 -2.42 -14.23 -23.57
C TYR A 268 -1.75 -15.08 -22.48
N ALA A 269 -1.99 -16.40 -22.41
CA ALA A 269 -1.42 -17.26 -21.38
C ALA A 269 0.12 -17.12 -21.22
N GLY A 270 0.85 -17.02 -22.34
CA GLY A 270 2.31 -16.82 -22.32
C GLY A 270 2.75 -15.46 -21.78
N ARG A 271 2.05 -14.38 -22.14
CA ARG A 271 2.34 -13.02 -21.65
C ARG A 271 1.96 -12.87 -20.19
N PHE A 272 0.82 -13.44 -19.80
CA PHE A 272 0.40 -13.54 -18.40
C PHE A 272 1.47 -14.25 -17.56
N LYS A 273 1.99 -15.41 -18.01
CA LYS A 273 3.07 -16.11 -17.28
C LYS A 273 4.32 -15.23 -17.07
N ARG A 274 4.69 -14.39 -18.04
CA ARG A 274 5.81 -13.45 -17.89
C ARG A 274 5.49 -12.34 -16.89
N PHE A 275 4.29 -11.78 -16.97
CA PHE A 275 3.82 -10.77 -16.02
C PHE A 275 3.73 -11.33 -14.58
N SER A 276 3.28 -12.58 -14.42
CA SER A 276 3.24 -13.25 -13.12
C SER A 276 4.62 -13.36 -12.50
N LYS A 277 5.66 -13.66 -13.29
CA LYS A 277 7.04 -13.63 -12.81
C LYS A 277 7.49 -12.22 -12.42
N LEU A 278 7.17 -11.22 -13.24
CA LEU A 278 7.48 -9.82 -12.94
C LEU A 278 6.86 -9.37 -11.60
N LEU A 279 5.65 -9.85 -11.27
CA LEU A 279 5.01 -9.56 -9.98
C LEU A 279 5.72 -10.19 -8.77
N THR A 280 6.47 -11.27 -8.97
CA THR A 280 7.05 -12.08 -7.88
C THR A 280 8.57 -12.00 -7.77
N ASP A 281 9.24 -11.39 -8.75
CA ASP A 281 10.70 -11.44 -8.91
C ASP A 281 11.36 -10.07 -8.68
N ALA A 282 10.85 -9.25 -7.75
CA ALA A 282 11.48 -8.00 -7.32
C ALA A 282 12.16 -8.11 -5.96
N SER A 283 12.96 -7.09 -5.63
CA SER A 283 13.58 -6.97 -4.31
C SER A 283 12.52 -6.92 -3.21
N THR A 284 12.68 -7.81 -2.24
CA THR A 284 11.86 -7.87 -1.03
C THR A 284 12.42 -6.97 0.07
N GLU A 285 13.50 -6.21 -0.17
CA GLU A 285 13.99 -5.25 0.81
C GLU A 285 12.91 -4.21 1.09
N LEU A 286 12.67 -3.93 2.37
CA LEU A 286 11.83 -2.80 2.74
C LEU A 286 12.55 -1.52 2.26
N PRO A 287 11.82 -0.56 1.67
CA PRO A 287 12.38 0.78 1.49
C PRO A 287 12.98 1.24 2.81
N LYS A 288 14.21 1.77 2.78
CA LYS A 288 14.83 2.37 3.98
C LYS A 288 13.79 3.30 4.60
N PHE A 289 13.55 3.17 5.91
CA PHE A 289 12.59 4.00 6.66
C PHE A 289 12.70 5.45 6.17
N SER A 290 11.72 5.89 5.39
CA SER A 290 11.58 7.31 5.07
C SER A 290 11.14 7.97 6.37
N PHE A 291 12.00 8.84 6.90
CA PHE A 291 11.77 9.44 8.19
C PHE A 291 10.43 10.20 8.22
N PRO A 292 9.60 10.01 9.25
CA PRO A 292 8.30 10.63 9.46
C PRO A 292 8.23 12.13 9.18
N ASN A 293 7.14 12.57 8.54
CA ASN A 293 6.59 13.89 8.86
C ASN A 293 6.21 13.86 10.34
N SER A 294 7.04 14.45 11.19
CA SER A 294 7.20 14.11 12.62
C SER A 294 6.09 14.58 13.57
N SER A 295 4.84 14.67 13.11
CA SER A 295 3.71 15.00 13.97
C SER A 295 2.83 13.78 14.16
N ASP A 296 2.78 13.31 15.40
CA ASP A 296 1.78 12.37 15.89
C ASP A 296 0.37 12.80 15.43
N ASP A 297 -0.31 11.96 14.64
CA ASP A 297 -1.68 12.23 14.19
C ASP A 297 -2.64 12.08 15.37
N LYS A 298 -2.95 13.21 16.02
CA LYS A 298 -3.77 13.26 17.23
C LYS A 298 -5.14 12.62 17.05
N GLU A 299 -5.72 12.72 15.85
CA GLU A 299 -7.00 12.09 15.51
C GLU A 299 -6.91 10.56 15.59
N SER A 300 -5.94 9.94 14.90
CA SER A 300 -5.74 8.48 14.95
C SER A 300 -5.34 8.00 16.34
N ILE A 301 -4.51 8.74 17.06
CA ILE A 301 -4.14 8.37 18.44
C ILE A 301 -5.38 8.35 19.34
N SER A 302 -6.19 9.41 19.31
CA SER A 302 -7.44 9.48 20.08
C SER A 302 -8.39 8.34 19.72
N PHE A 303 -8.50 8.01 18.42
CA PHE A 303 -9.29 6.88 17.95
C PHE A 303 -8.82 5.55 18.58
N PHE A 304 -7.52 5.24 18.52
CA PHE A 304 -6.98 4.01 19.12
C PHE A 304 -7.11 4.00 20.64
N GLU A 305 -6.85 5.11 21.32
CA GLU A 305 -7.03 5.21 22.77
C GLU A 305 -8.48 4.95 23.19
N ASN A 306 -9.46 5.47 22.42
CA ASN A 306 -10.88 5.22 22.67
C ASN A 306 -11.26 3.77 22.39
N MET A 307 -10.74 3.15 21.31
CA MET A 307 -10.94 1.73 21.06
C MET A 307 -10.37 0.86 22.18
N ILE A 308 -9.16 1.16 22.65
CA ILE A 308 -8.52 0.45 23.77
C ILE A 308 -9.38 0.55 25.03
N LYS A 309 -9.85 1.75 25.39
CA LYS A 309 -10.72 1.95 26.56
C LYS A 309 -12.03 1.17 26.43
N LYS A 310 -12.68 1.27 25.27
CA LYS A 310 -13.98 0.64 25.02
C LYS A 310 -13.91 -0.89 25.07
N HIS A 311 -12.81 -1.47 24.58
CA HIS A 311 -12.64 -2.92 24.44
C HIS A 311 -11.55 -3.49 25.37
N LEU A 312 -11.23 -2.78 26.46
CA LEU A 312 -10.12 -3.13 27.36
C LEU A 312 -10.21 -4.57 27.89
N PRO A 313 -11.37 -5.07 28.35
CA PRO A 313 -11.46 -6.44 28.85
C PRO A 313 -11.14 -7.48 27.77
N GLN A 314 -11.69 -7.33 26.55
CA GLN A 314 -11.46 -8.27 25.45
C GLN A 314 -10.00 -8.22 24.95
N ILE A 315 -9.40 -7.02 24.92
CA ILE A 315 -8.00 -6.84 24.55
C ILE A 315 -7.08 -7.54 25.56
N LYS A 316 -7.35 -7.39 26.87
CA LYS A 316 -6.59 -8.08 27.93
C LYS A 316 -6.70 -9.60 27.83
N GLU A 317 -7.89 -10.11 27.54
CA GLU A 317 -8.12 -11.55 27.33
C GLU A 317 -7.28 -12.10 26.17
N LYS A 318 -7.24 -11.39 25.04
CA LYS A 318 -6.43 -11.78 23.86
C LYS A 318 -4.93 -11.68 24.09
N LEU A 319 -4.48 -10.88 25.06
CA LEU A 319 -3.07 -10.65 25.39
C LEU A 319 -2.60 -11.44 26.61
N GLN A 320 -3.33 -12.49 27.02
CA GLN A 320 -2.90 -13.39 28.09
C GLN A 320 -1.48 -13.92 27.83
N GLY A 321 -0.61 -13.78 28.83
CA GLY A 321 0.81 -14.16 28.74
C GLY A 321 1.76 -13.05 28.25
N GLU A 322 1.26 -11.91 27.80
CA GLU A 322 2.07 -10.77 27.35
C GLU A 322 2.14 -9.68 28.46
N GLU A 323 2.80 -10.03 29.58
CA GLU A 323 2.85 -9.22 30.81
C GLU A 323 3.32 -7.77 30.61
N ASP A 324 4.23 -7.54 29.65
CA ASP A 324 4.75 -6.20 29.34
C ASP A 324 3.67 -5.27 28.78
N ILE A 325 2.81 -5.78 27.90
CA ILE A 325 1.70 -5.02 27.32
C ILE A 325 0.56 -4.89 28.31
N LEU A 326 0.26 -5.95 29.08
CA LEU A 326 -0.77 -5.89 30.11
C LEU A 326 -0.46 -4.84 31.18
N THR A 327 0.80 -4.75 31.62
CA THR A 327 1.26 -3.70 32.55
C THR A 327 1.07 -2.30 31.93
N PHE A 328 1.45 -2.12 30.66
CA PHE A 328 1.23 -0.86 29.94
C PHE A 328 -0.26 -0.48 29.89
N LEU A 329 -1.14 -1.45 29.59
CA LEU A 329 -2.59 -1.22 29.53
C LEU A 329 -3.16 -0.82 30.89
N GLU A 330 -2.67 -1.43 31.97
CA GLU A 330 -3.08 -1.10 33.34
C GLU A 330 -2.65 0.29 33.76
N GLU A 331 -1.40 0.65 33.49
CA GLU A 331 -0.84 1.95 33.86
C GLU A 331 -1.52 3.13 33.12
N ASN A 332 -2.01 2.90 31.90
CA ASN A 332 -2.45 3.97 31.00
C ASN A 332 -3.95 4.00 30.73
N PHE A 333 -4.66 2.88 30.87
CA PHE A 333 -6.06 2.76 30.46
C PHE A 333 -7.00 2.15 31.51
N ALA A 334 -6.47 1.54 32.58
CA ALA A 334 -7.35 1.09 33.66
C ALA A 334 -7.99 2.29 34.37
N GLU A 335 -9.29 2.19 34.66
CA GLU A 335 -9.93 3.13 35.56
C GLU A 335 -9.24 3.03 36.92
N LYS A 336 -8.69 4.14 37.41
CA LYS A 336 -8.30 4.22 38.81
C LYS A 336 -9.60 4.10 39.60
N THR A 337 -9.91 2.90 40.10
CA THR A 337 -10.88 2.74 41.18
C THR A 337 -10.41 3.60 42.33
N SER A 338 -11.00 4.80 42.46
CA SER A 338 -10.97 5.55 43.70
C SER A 338 -11.64 4.66 44.74
N ALA A 339 -10.84 4.01 45.57
CA ALA A 339 -11.36 3.36 46.77
C ALA A 339 -12.14 4.40 47.59
N PRO A 340 -13.33 4.06 48.13
CA PRO A 340 -14.06 4.97 49.00
C PRO A 340 -13.31 5.04 50.33
N HIS A 341 -12.59 6.14 50.57
CA HIS A 341 -12.08 6.43 51.90
C HIS A 341 -13.24 6.95 52.76
N VAL A 342 -13.80 6.06 53.57
CA VAL A 342 -14.55 6.47 54.76
C VAL A 342 -13.54 7.04 55.74
N THR A 343 -13.64 8.34 56.03
CA THR A 343 -13.45 8.90 57.38
C THR A 343 -14.00 10.33 57.41
N LEU A 344 -14.84 10.57 58.41
CA LEU A 344 -15.46 11.82 58.82
C LEU A 344 -14.40 12.80 59.37
N ASP A 345 -14.36 14.04 58.87
CA ASP A 345 -14.80 15.26 59.57
C ASP A 345 -14.34 16.54 58.83
N PRO A 346 -15.08 17.66 58.95
CA PRO A 346 -14.83 18.90 58.22
C PRO A 346 -13.99 19.87 59.05
N ASP A 347 -12.97 20.47 58.44
CA ASP A 347 -12.43 21.82 58.70
C ASP A 347 -11.00 21.90 58.17
N ASN A 348 -10.79 22.56 57.03
CA ASN A 348 -9.94 23.76 56.94
C ASN A 348 -9.85 24.26 55.50
N VAL A 349 -10.07 25.55 55.35
CA VAL A 349 -10.03 26.32 54.10
C VAL A 349 -8.58 26.78 53.83
N ASN A 350 -8.23 26.82 52.55
CA ASN A 350 -7.07 27.48 51.92
C ASN A 350 -5.66 26.92 52.16
N LYS A 351 -5.09 26.34 51.10
CA LYS A 351 -3.83 26.82 50.47
C LYS A 351 -3.64 26.20 49.10
N SER A 352 -3.77 27.05 48.09
CA SER A 352 -3.15 26.90 46.77
C SER A 352 -1.63 26.91 46.91
N GLU A 353 -0.94 25.87 46.41
CA GLU A 353 0.39 25.99 45.77
C GLU A 353 0.89 24.62 45.24
N ASN A 354 1.28 24.64 43.96
CA ASN A 354 2.27 23.80 43.27
C ASN A 354 2.45 22.32 43.66
N ASN A 355 2.04 21.42 42.76
CA ASN A 355 2.76 20.16 42.49
C ASN A 355 2.61 19.74 41.02
N GLN A 356 3.39 20.40 40.15
CA GLN A 356 3.84 19.81 38.89
C GLN A 356 5.10 18.99 39.17
N THR A 357 4.93 17.74 39.58
CA THR A 357 6.05 16.80 39.70
C THR A 357 5.57 15.37 39.45
N THR A 358 6.20 14.74 38.46
CA THR A 358 6.25 13.28 38.21
C THR A 358 5.12 12.60 37.41
N LYS A 359 4.84 13.08 36.19
CA LYS A 359 4.37 12.18 35.09
C LYS A 359 5.52 11.48 34.35
N SER A 360 6.79 11.85 34.56
CA SER A 360 7.95 11.31 33.84
C SER A 360 8.41 9.91 34.28
N GLY A 361 8.11 9.49 35.52
CA GLY A 361 8.69 8.27 36.09
C GLY A 361 8.09 6.94 35.61
N LEU A 362 6.82 6.94 35.16
CA LEU A 362 6.14 5.72 34.67
C LEU A 362 6.51 5.43 33.22
N PHE A 363 6.44 6.44 32.35
CA PHE A 363 6.76 6.31 30.92
C PHE A 363 8.22 5.90 30.69
N ASP A 364 9.17 6.34 31.52
CA ASP A 364 10.58 5.98 31.39
C ASP A 364 10.88 4.50 31.72
N LYS A 365 10.03 3.80 32.49
CA LYS A 365 10.22 2.38 32.84
C LYS A 365 9.72 1.44 31.74
N ALA A 366 8.54 1.70 31.16
CA ALA A 366 8.02 0.96 30.01
C ALA A 366 8.95 1.13 28.78
N ARG A 367 9.44 2.36 28.59
CA ARG A 367 10.38 2.77 27.53
C ARG A 367 11.71 2.01 27.52
N LYS A 368 12.33 1.76 28.69
CA LYS A 368 13.61 1.03 28.80
C LYS A 368 13.49 -0.47 28.52
N ARG A 369 12.32 -1.09 28.72
CA ARG A 369 12.10 -2.53 28.55
C ARG A 369 11.96 -2.94 27.07
N MET A 370 11.29 -2.13 26.25
CA MET A 370 11.12 -2.42 24.81
C MET A 370 12.40 -2.21 23.99
N PHE A 371 13.28 -1.28 24.40
CA PHE A 371 14.49 -0.89 23.65
C PHE A 371 15.55 -2.00 23.54
N ARG A 372 15.81 -2.77 24.60
CA ARG A 372 16.92 -3.74 24.66
C ARG A 372 16.76 -4.94 23.70
N LYS A 373 15.55 -5.26 23.25
CA LYS A 373 15.30 -6.44 22.38
C LYS A 373 15.42 -6.15 20.89
N SER A 374 15.55 -4.88 20.46
CA SER A 374 15.48 -4.51 19.03
C SER A 374 16.84 -4.47 18.30
N GLN A 375 17.96 -4.29 19.01
CA GLN A 375 19.26 -3.96 18.41
C GLN A 375 20.04 -5.09 17.70
N VAL A 376 19.68 -6.36 17.81
CA VAL A 376 20.67 -7.44 17.58
C VAL A 376 20.81 -7.96 16.12
N LEU A 377 20.00 -7.58 15.13
CA LEU A 377 20.02 -8.30 13.82
C LEU A 377 19.86 -7.45 12.54
N GLN A 378 20.42 -6.24 12.48
CA GLN A 378 20.34 -5.43 11.25
C GLN A 378 21.69 -4.85 10.84
N PHE A 379 22.62 -5.64 10.29
CA PHE A 379 23.67 -5.11 9.41
C PHE A 379 24.27 -6.21 8.54
N ARG A 380 23.95 -6.19 7.23
CA ARG A 380 24.92 -6.15 6.10
C ARG A 380 24.19 -6.24 4.76
N ALA A 381 24.30 -5.17 3.96
CA ALA A 381 24.07 -5.17 2.51
C ALA A 381 25.15 -4.30 1.85
N SER A 382 25.64 -4.72 0.69
CA SER A 382 26.60 -4.03 -0.21
C SER A 382 26.17 -4.40 -1.64
N ALA A 383 25.73 -3.44 -2.49
CA ALA A 383 26.49 -2.73 -3.57
C ALA A 383 26.85 -3.65 -4.78
N ASP A 384 26.70 -3.40 -6.10
CA ASP A 384 26.32 -2.27 -7.00
C ASP A 384 26.00 -2.79 -8.46
N ILE A 385 25.05 -2.15 -9.20
CA ILE A 385 24.96 -1.56 -10.61
C ILE A 385 25.82 -2.13 -11.81
N PRO A 386 25.57 -1.96 -13.18
CA PRO A 386 24.50 -1.37 -14.06
C PRO A 386 23.99 -2.13 -15.34
N VAL A 387 22.99 -1.47 -15.96
CA VAL A 387 22.24 -1.48 -17.26
C VAL A 387 23.02 -1.52 -18.61
N SER A 388 22.36 -1.94 -19.72
CA SER A 388 22.46 -1.36 -21.09
C SER A 388 21.26 -1.72 -22.00
N ILE A 389 20.83 -0.77 -22.84
CA ILE A 389 19.67 -0.73 -23.76
C ILE A 389 20.17 -0.80 -25.21
N ASP A 390 19.40 -1.35 -26.15
CA ASP A 390 19.37 -0.84 -27.54
C ASP A 390 18.07 -1.17 -28.30
N SER A 391 17.70 -0.32 -29.25
CA SER A 391 16.39 -0.21 -29.91
C SER A 391 16.51 0.07 -31.41
N SER A 392 15.69 -0.58 -32.25
CA SER A 392 15.34 -0.23 -33.65
C SER A 392 14.45 -1.37 -34.23
N GLU A 393 13.46 -1.26 -35.12
CA GLU A 393 12.77 -0.22 -35.89
C GLU A 393 11.50 -0.87 -36.52
N VAL A 394 10.56 -0.06 -37.02
CA VAL A 394 9.17 -0.33 -37.50
C VAL A 394 9.13 -0.35 -39.05
N PRO A 395 8.27 -1.10 -39.81
CA PRO A 395 6.90 -0.68 -40.28
C PRO A 395 5.94 -1.85 -40.64
N SER A 396 4.65 -1.77 -41.03
CA SER A 396 3.57 -0.77 -41.24
C SER A 396 2.26 -1.54 -41.56
N GLY A 397 1.06 -0.96 -41.33
CA GLY A 397 -0.22 -1.44 -41.92
C GLY A 397 -1.49 -0.89 -41.25
N ASN A 398 -2.44 -0.35 -42.03
CA ASN A 398 -3.54 0.55 -41.64
C ASN A 398 -4.79 -0.09 -40.99
N ASN A 399 -5.54 0.70 -40.19
CA ASN A 399 -7.01 0.81 -40.16
C ASN A 399 -7.41 2.06 -39.32
N SER A 400 -7.96 3.09 -39.98
CA SER A 400 -7.58 4.50 -39.77
C SER A 400 -8.61 5.45 -39.12
N GLY A 401 -9.59 4.95 -38.35
CA GLY A 401 -10.57 5.83 -37.68
C GLY A 401 -10.30 6.03 -36.20
N GLN A 402 -10.55 4.99 -35.40
CA GLN A 402 -10.48 5.03 -33.94
C GLN A 402 -9.06 4.78 -33.39
N LEU A 403 -8.23 4.07 -34.17
CA LEU A 403 -6.80 3.89 -33.88
C LEU A 403 -6.01 5.19 -34.05
N VAL A 404 -6.48 6.13 -34.88
CA VAL A 404 -5.84 7.44 -35.07
C VAL A 404 -5.98 8.29 -33.81
N VAL A 405 -7.16 8.30 -33.20
CA VAL A 405 -7.41 9.01 -31.93
C VAL A 405 -6.55 8.44 -30.80
N LEU A 406 -6.50 7.11 -30.67
CA LEU A 406 -5.68 6.47 -29.63
C LEU A 406 -4.17 6.66 -29.89
N LYS A 407 -3.72 6.60 -31.15
CA LYS A 407 -2.32 6.86 -31.52
C LYS A 407 -1.95 8.32 -31.32
N GLU A 408 -2.85 9.27 -31.55
CA GLU A 408 -2.57 10.68 -31.36
C GLU A 408 -2.46 11.02 -29.88
N LEU A 409 -3.35 10.46 -29.04
CA LEU A 409 -3.24 10.56 -27.59
C LEU A 409 -1.93 9.93 -27.06
N LEU A 410 -1.52 8.78 -27.62
CA LEU A 410 -0.23 8.17 -27.27
C LEU A 410 0.97 9.01 -27.73
N ARG A 411 0.89 9.67 -28.89
CA ARG A 411 1.94 10.59 -29.37
C ARG A 411 2.01 11.86 -28.53
N GLU A 412 0.88 12.38 -28.06
CA GLU A 412 0.85 13.50 -27.12
C GLU A 412 1.45 13.12 -25.77
N GLU A 413 1.14 11.92 -25.26
CA GLU A 413 1.73 11.37 -24.03
C GLU A 413 3.25 11.18 -24.17
N SER A 414 3.72 10.65 -25.30
CA SER A 414 5.15 10.52 -25.60
C SER A 414 5.86 11.89 -25.71
N ARG A 415 5.23 12.88 -26.36
CA ARG A 415 5.75 14.25 -26.46
C ARG A 415 5.82 14.93 -25.09
N SER A 416 4.79 14.77 -24.27
CA SER A 416 4.75 15.29 -22.89
C SER A 416 5.83 14.65 -22.02
N ARG A 417 6.07 13.34 -22.18
CA ARG A 417 7.16 12.63 -21.49
C ARG A 417 8.54 13.11 -21.92
N GLN A 418 8.79 13.25 -23.22
CA GLN A 418 10.06 13.78 -23.74
C GLN A 418 10.32 15.20 -23.23
N GLN A 419 9.29 16.04 -23.17
CA GLN A 419 9.41 17.38 -22.61
C GLN A 419 9.75 17.34 -21.11
N MET A 420 9.09 16.47 -20.34
CA MET A 420 9.36 16.32 -18.91
C MET A 420 10.78 15.78 -18.62
N GLU A 421 11.26 14.85 -19.44
CA GLU A 421 12.63 14.33 -19.37
C GLU A 421 13.66 15.42 -19.72
N ALA A 422 13.38 16.26 -20.73
CA ALA A 422 14.21 17.41 -21.08
C ALA A 422 14.22 18.48 -19.96
N ASP A 423 13.07 18.76 -19.36
CA ASP A 423 12.94 19.70 -18.24
C ASP A 423 13.68 19.19 -16.99
N LEU A 424 13.61 17.88 -16.73
CA LEU A 424 14.35 17.23 -15.64
C LEU A 424 15.86 17.33 -15.87
N HIS A 425 16.34 17.07 -17.10
CA HIS A 425 17.75 17.22 -17.45
C HIS A 425 18.22 18.66 -17.27
N ALA A 426 17.44 19.64 -17.76
CA ALA A 426 17.76 21.06 -17.59
C ALA A 426 17.77 21.49 -16.12
N ALA A 427 16.91 20.90 -15.27
CA ALA A 427 16.92 21.13 -13.83
C ALA A 427 18.17 20.55 -13.15
N CYS A 428 18.60 19.35 -13.55
CA CYS A 428 19.86 18.75 -13.10
C CYS A 428 21.07 19.62 -13.46
N ASP A 429 21.15 20.09 -14.70
CA ASP A 429 22.25 20.96 -15.16
C ASP A 429 22.32 22.27 -14.37
N ARG A 430 21.16 22.90 -14.09
CA ARG A 430 21.10 24.10 -13.23
C ARG A 430 21.59 23.81 -11.82
N LEU A 431 21.26 22.65 -11.28
CA LEU A 431 21.65 22.25 -9.93
C LEU A 431 23.17 22.00 -9.84
N GLU A 432 23.77 21.45 -10.88
CA GLU A 432 25.24 21.33 -10.99
C GLU A 432 25.92 22.69 -11.13
N GLN A 433 25.38 23.60 -11.94
CA GLN A 433 25.89 24.97 -12.07
C GLN A 433 25.81 25.74 -10.75
N LEU A 434 24.74 25.56 -9.97
CA LEU A 434 24.60 26.18 -8.66
C LEU A 434 25.60 25.60 -7.65
N LYS A 435 25.83 24.28 -7.65
CA LYS A 435 26.88 23.63 -6.85
C LYS A 435 28.27 24.14 -7.21
N ALA A 436 28.55 24.32 -8.50
CA ALA A 436 29.83 24.86 -8.97
C ALA A 436 30.03 26.33 -8.54
N LYS A 437 28.98 27.16 -8.63
CA LYS A 437 29.02 28.55 -8.14
C LYS A 437 29.16 28.62 -6.62
N GLU A 438 28.51 27.72 -5.87
CA GLU A 438 28.65 27.63 -4.42
C GLU A 438 30.09 27.26 -4.03
N ALA A 439 30.70 26.30 -4.74
CA ALA A 439 32.11 25.95 -4.54
C ALA A 439 33.05 27.13 -4.85
N GLN A 440 32.77 27.89 -5.92
CA GLN A 440 33.57 29.05 -6.32
C GLN A 440 33.43 30.23 -5.34
N CYS A 441 32.24 30.45 -4.78
CA CYS A 441 32.03 31.43 -3.70
C CYS A 441 32.72 31.02 -2.39
N LYS A 442 32.79 29.72 -2.07
CA LYS A 442 33.53 29.22 -0.90
C LYS A 442 35.05 29.37 -1.06
N CYS A 443 35.58 29.38 -2.29
CA CYS A 443 37.00 29.68 -2.55
C CYS A 443 37.36 31.18 -2.39
N ASN A 444 36.40 32.09 -2.52
CA ASN A 444 36.61 33.54 -2.37
C ASN A 444 36.33 34.08 -0.96
N LEU A 445 36.04 33.21 0.03
CA LEU A 445 35.68 33.56 1.40
C LEU A 445 36.63 32.99 2.47
N ASN A 446 37.84 32.58 2.09
CA ASN A 446 38.95 32.47 3.03
C ASN A 446 39.91 33.65 2.79
N PRO A 447 40.28 34.41 3.84
CA PRO A 447 40.95 35.71 3.75
C PRO A 447 42.38 35.66 3.18
#